data_AF-A0AAV3QN10-F1
#
_entry.id   AF-A0AAV3QN10-F1
#
_cell.length_a   1.000
_cell.length_b   1.000
_cell.length_c   1.000
_cell.angle_alpha   90.00
_cell.angle_beta   90.00
_cell.angle_gamma   90.00
#
_symmetry.space_group_name_H-M   'P 1'
#
loop_
_entity.id
_entity.type
_entity.pdbx_description
1 polymer ?
#
loop_
_entity_poly.entity_id
_entity_poly.type
_entity_poly.pdbx_seq_one_letter_code
_entity_poly.pdbx_strand_id
1 'polypeptide(L)'
;MNCPKKQFRLKKKCKNFDIVALVENKLRIDCVDSILSNMFPNWQFVHNTILGRVDKICIVWNPQSVSFACRINTQQHNFRIVSGVQRGDVFMLSLRVASILVGGAAWLAAGDYNIVRANVESLGGGNPDIEAMNDFNNCISDIDLVEHPRT
;
A
#
# COMPACT_ATOMS: atom_id res chain seq x y z
N MET A 1 11.42 -10.49 -5.72
CA MET A 1 11.21 -11.48 -4.65
C MET A 1 11.42 -12.88 -5.24
N ASN A 2 12.67 -13.35 -5.37
CA ASN A 2 13.00 -14.64 -5.99
C ASN A 2 13.11 -15.78 -4.95
N CYS A 3 12.21 -15.81 -3.96
CA CYS A 3 12.25 -16.82 -2.89
C CYS A 3 10.91 -17.59 -2.87
N PRO A 4 10.84 -18.78 -3.51
CA PRO A 4 9.61 -19.56 -3.63
C PRO A 4 8.93 -19.86 -2.29
N LYS A 5 9.72 -20.10 -1.22
CA LYS A 5 9.21 -20.32 0.13
C LYS A 5 8.44 -19.10 0.68
N LYS A 6 8.92 -17.87 0.43
CA LYS A 6 8.22 -16.64 0.85
C LYS A 6 6.94 -16.44 0.05
N GLN A 7 6.98 -16.67 -1.27
CA GLN A 7 5.81 -16.59 -2.14
C GLN A 7 4.71 -17.59 -1.72
N PHE A 8 5.08 -18.82 -1.39
CA PHE A 8 4.14 -19.84 -0.91
C PHE A 8 3.47 -19.45 0.41
N ARG A 9 4.22 -18.89 1.37
CA ARG A 9 3.68 -18.40 2.64
C ARG A 9 2.69 -17.25 2.43
N LEU A 10 3.02 -16.30 1.56
CA LEU A 10 2.10 -15.21 1.20
C LEU A 10 0.82 -15.76 0.59
N LYS A 11 0.92 -16.67 -0.39
CA LYS A 11 -0.24 -17.30 -1.04
C LYS A 11 -1.17 -17.98 -0.04
N LYS A 12 -0.64 -18.64 0.99
CA LYS A 12 -1.46 -19.26 2.04
C LYS A 12 -2.18 -18.23 2.90
N LYS A 13 -1.52 -17.13 3.27
CA LYS A 13 -2.14 -16.04 4.06
C LYS A 13 -3.18 -15.25 3.27
N CYS A 14 -2.98 -15.06 1.98
CA CYS A 14 -3.84 -14.23 1.13
C CYS A 14 -5.18 -14.89 0.75
N LYS A 15 -5.45 -16.14 1.15
CA LYS A 15 -6.66 -16.88 0.74
C LYS A 15 -7.98 -16.26 1.22
N ASN A 16 -7.94 -15.50 2.31
CA ASN A 16 -9.12 -14.90 2.94
C ASN A 16 -9.27 -13.41 2.63
N PHE A 17 -8.53 -12.93 1.62
CA PHE A 17 -8.54 -11.53 1.21
C PHE A 17 -9.07 -11.45 -0.22
N ASP A 18 -9.77 -10.36 -0.53
CA ASP A 18 -10.22 -10.06 -1.88
C ASP A 18 -9.31 -9.05 -2.59
N ILE A 19 -8.55 -8.28 -1.82
CA ILE A 19 -7.55 -7.32 -2.28
C ILE A 19 -6.30 -7.47 -1.40
N VAL A 20 -5.13 -7.45 -2.01
CA VAL A 20 -3.84 -7.49 -1.32
C VAL A 20 -2.91 -6.44 -1.94
N ALA A 21 -2.31 -5.62 -1.08
CA ALA A 21 -1.22 -4.71 -1.46
C ALA A 21 0.12 -5.27 -0.98
N LEU A 22 1.07 -5.41 -1.92
CA LEU A 22 2.44 -5.84 -1.68
C LEU A 22 3.36 -4.63 -1.80
N VAL A 23 3.74 -4.07 -0.66
CA VAL A 23 4.61 -2.88 -0.55
C VAL A 23 6.08 -3.32 -0.42
N GLU A 24 7.02 -2.46 -0.83
CA GLU A 24 8.48 -2.68 -0.77
C GLU A 24 8.97 -3.98 -1.43
N ASN A 25 8.31 -4.39 -2.52
CA ASN A 25 8.70 -5.64 -3.16
C ASN A 25 9.94 -5.46 -4.05
N LYS A 26 10.86 -6.43 -4.01
CA LYS A 26 12.06 -6.46 -4.88
C LYS A 26 11.80 -7.24 -6.18
N LEU A 27 10.61 -7.13 -6.78
CA LEU A 27 10.32 -7.82 -8.04
C LEU A 27 11.04 -7.11 -9.19
N ARG A 28 11.54 -7.87 -10.17
CA ARG A 28 12.10 -7.29 -11.38
C ARG A 28 10.96 -6.98 -12.35
N ILE A 29 11.09 -5.90 -13.11
CA ILE A 29 10.05 -5.42 -14.04
C ILE A 29 9.71 -6.46 -15.11
N ASP A 30 10.69 -7.20 -15.59
CA ASP A 30 10.55 -8.25 -16.59
C ASP A 30 9.91 -9.53 -16.04
N CYS A 31 9.75 -9.65 -14.72
CA CYS A 31 9.20 -10.85 -14.09
C CYS A 31 7.93 -10.59 -13.27
N VAL A 32 7.54 -9.33 -13.04
CA VAL A 32 6.47 -8.98 -12.10
C VAL A 32 5.14 -9.61 -12.53
N ASP A 33 4.74 -9.47 -13.79
CA ASP A 33 3.48 -10.02 -14.30
C ASP A 33 3.43 -11.54 -14.17
N SER A 34 4.51 -12.22 -14.55
CA SER A 34 4.61 -13.67 -14.45
C SER A 34 4.53 -14.15 -13.00
N ILE A 35 5.22 -13.46 -12.08
CA ILE A 35 5.19 -13.82 -10.66
C ILE A 35 3.81 -13.59 -10.06
N LEU A 36 3.18 -12.43 -10.32
CA LEU A 36 1.85 -12.11 -9.80
C LEU A 36 0.79 -13.06 -10.34
N SER A 37 0.82 -13.37 -11.65
CA SER A 37 -0.10 -14.33 -12.27
C SER A 37 0.05 -15.74 -11.69
N ASN A 38 1.26 -16.17 -11.37
CA ASN A 38 1.51 -17.48 -10.73
C ASN A 38 1.07 -17.51 -9.25
N MET A 39 1.30 -16.41 -8.53
CA MET A 39 0.92 -16.30 -7.12
C MET A 39 -0.59 -16.20 -6.94
N PHE A 40 -1.26 -15.43 -7.81
CA PHE A 40 -2.69 -15.12 -7.77
C PHE A 40 -3.37 -15.46 -9.11
N PRO A 41 -3.63 -16.76 -9.38
CA PRO A 41 -4.31 -17.17 -10.60
C PRO A 41 -5.71 -16.55 -10.70
N ASN A 42 -6.09 -16.07 -11.89
CA ASN A 42 -7.37 -15.42 -12.19
C ASN A 42 -7.63 -14.09 -11.46
N TRP A 43 -6.65 -13.56 -10.74
CA TRP A 43 -6.73 -12.24 -10.15
C TRP A 43 -6.22 -11.19 -11.13
N GLN A 44 -6.70 -9.96 -10.95
CA GLN A 44 -6.18 -8.80 -11.67
C GLN A 44 -5.15 -8.09 -10.79
N PHE A 45 -4.28 -7.32 -11.43
CA PHE A 45 -3.24 -6.59 -10.72
C PHE A 45 -2.82 -5.29 -11.41
N VAL A 46 -2.27 -4.38 -10.62
CA VAL A 46 -1.60 -3.16 -11.07
C VAL A 46 -0.31 -2.98 -10.26
N HIS A 47 0.74 -2.43 -10.86
CA HIS A 47 2.00 -2.17 -10.17
C HIS A 47 2.72 -0.92 -10.70
N ASN A 48 3.49 -0.26 -9.83
CA ASN A 48 4.34 0.89 -10.21
C ASN A 48 5.77 0.48 -10.61
N THR A 49 6.03 -0.82 -10.83
CA THR A 49 7.36 -1.35 -11.11
C THR A 49 8.09 -0.71 -12.31
N ILE A 50 7.35 -0.04 -13.21
CA ILE A 50 7.85 0.67 -14.38
C ILE A 50 8.62 1.95 -14.02
N LEU A 51 8.43 2.46 -12.81
CA LEU A 51 8.70 3.85 -12.48
C LEU A 51 10.02 4.10 -11.72
N GLY A 52 10.75 3.05 -11.34
CA GLY A 52 12.05 3.24 -10.69
C GLY A 52 12.63 2.02 -9.97
N ARG A 53 13.79 2.24 -9.34
CA ARG A 53 14.57 1.22 -8.60
C ARG A 53 14.10 1.02 -7.16
N VAL A 54 13.24 1.87 -6.62
CA VAL A 54 12.94 1.95 -5.19
C VAL A 54 11.43 1.83 -4.95
N ASP A 55 11.07 1.04 -3.94
CA ASP A 55 9.73 0.82 -3.36
C ASP A 55 8.60 0.52 -4.34
N LYS A 56 8.65 -0.71 -4.83
CA LYS A 56 7.62 -1.25 -5.73
C LYS A 56 6.41 -1.68 -4.93
N ILE A 57 5.27 -1.27 -5.44
CA ILE A 57 3.96 -1.56 -4.90
C ILE A 57 3.22 -2.34 -5.98
N CYS A 58 2.67 -3.48 -5.58
CA CYS A 58 1.78 -4.27 -6.42
C CYS A 58 0.47 -4.44 -5.69
N ILE A 59 -0.64 -4.16 -6.37
CA ILE A 59 -1.98 -4.37 -5.85
C ILE A 59 -2.59 -5.47 -6.69
N VAL A 60 -3.07 -6.50 -6.02
CA VAL A 60 -3.74 -7.64 -6.64
C VAL A 60 -5.13 -7.77 -6.04
N TRP A 61 -6.12 -8.11 -6.86
CA TRP A 61 -7.49 -8.31 -6.38
C TRP A 61 -8.22 -9.40 -7.15
N ASN A 62 -9.19 -10.03 -6.49
CA ASN A 62 -10.10 -10.98 -7.11
C ASN A 62 -11.21 -10.22 -7.86
N PRO A 63 -11.23 -10.20 -9.21
CA PRO A 63 -12.23 -9.46 -9.98
C PRO A 63 -13.64 -10.05 -9.85
N GLN A 64 -13.79 -11.28 -9.33
CA GLN A 64 -15.10 -11.89 -9.06
C GLN A 64 -15.73 -11.38 -7.77
N SER A 65 -14.92 -10.83 -6.86
CA SER A 65 -15.37 -10.34 -5.54
C SER A 65 -15.43 -8.83 -5.48
N VAL A 66 -14.40 -8.16 -6.04
CA VAL A 66 -14.29 -6.69 -5.99
C VAL A 66 -13.97 -6.13 -7.37
N SER A 67 -14.71 -5.08 -7.76
CA SER A 67 -14.34 -4.22 -8.88
C SER A 67 -13.38 -3.15 -8.39
N PHE A 68 -12.14 -3.18 -8.88
CA PHE A 68 -11.09 -2.26 -8.47
C PHE A 68 -10.64 -1.38 -9.64
N ALA A 69 -10.54 -0.08 -9.41
CA ALA A 69 -10.10 0.88 -10.42
C ALA A 69 -8.93 1.72 -9.90
N CYS A 70 -7.75 1.57 -10.52
CA CYS A 70 -6.62 2.45 -10.28
C CYS A 70 -6.83 3.76 -11.08
N ARG A 71 -6.87 4.91 -10.40
CA ARG A 71 -7.25 6.20 -11.01
C ARG A 71 -6.10 7.18 -11.19
N ILE A 72 -4.95 6.98 -10.56
CA ILE A 72 -3.81 7.88 -10.71
C ILE A 72 -2.52 7.02 -10.74
N ASN A 73 -1.50 7.37 -11.56
CA ASN A 73 -0.17 6.71 -11.67
C ASN A 73 0.98 7.75 -11.89
N THR A 74 1.99 7.89 -11.03
CA THR A 74 3.23 8.71 -11.29
C THR A 74 4.50 8.01 -10.84
N GLN A 75 5.63 8.51 -11.35
CA GLN A 75 6.98 7.95 -11.21
C GLN A 75 7.48 7.71 -9.78
N GLN A 76 6.87 8.35 -8.79
CA GLN A 76 7.05 8.01 -7.38
C GLN A 76 5.74 7.88 -6.62
N HIS A 77 4.61 8.19 -7.25
CA HIS A 77 3.31 8.31 -6.61
C HIS A 77 2.25 8.10 -7.65
N ASN A 78 1.51 7.02 -7.64
CA ASN A 78 0.06 7.14 -7.60
C ASN A 78 -0.55 5.77 -7.82
N PHE A 79 -1.44 5.44 -6.92
CA PHE A 79 -2.48 4.47 -7.09
C PHE A 79 -3.73 5.15 -6.51
N ARG A 80 -4.94 4.80 -6.98
CA ARG A 80 -6.10 4.88 -6.07
C ARG A 80 -6.10 3.66 -5.18
N ILE A 81 -5.00 3.62 -4.43
CA ILE A 81 -4.82 3.17 -3.07
C ILE A 81 -3.64 4.04 -2.61
N VAL A 82 -3.70 4.88 -1.57
CA VAL A 82 -2.56 5.77 -1.23
C VAL A 82 -1.33 4.95 -0.94
N SER A 83 -0.44 4.80 -1.90
CA SER A 83 0.66 3.88 -1.79
C SER A 83 1.99 4.60 -1.97
N GLY A 84 2.65 4.82 -0.83
CA GLY A 84 3.86 5.61 -0.64
C GLY A 84 3.53 7.09 -0.76
N VAL A 85 3.93 7.92 0.19
CA VAL A 85 3.92 9.38 0.00
C VAL A 85 5.27 9.93 0.43
N GLN A 86 5.82 10.85 -0.36
CA GLN A 86 7.09 11.50 -0.03
C GLN A 86 7.01 12.19 1.33
N ARG A 87 8.12 12.14 2.05
CA ARG A 87 8.35 12.84 3.31
C ARG A 87 8.29 14.36 3.06
N GLY A 88 7.28 15.04 3.62
CA GLY A 88 7.12 16.50 3.55
C GLY A 88 5.67 16.96 3.74
N ASP A 89 5.49 18.27 3.95
CA ASP A 89 4.24 18.91 4.40
C ASP A 89 3.01 18.66 3.50
N VAL A 90 3.22 18.18 2.26
CA VAL A 90 2.15 17.95 1.26
C VAL A 90 1.52 16.55 1.36
N PHE A 91 2.07 15.66 2.20
CA PHE A 91 1.56 14.30 2.36
C PHE A 91 0.11 14.26 2.85
N MET A 92 -0.16 14.87 4.00
CA MET A 92 -1.50 14.85 4.60
C MET A 92 -2.52 15.52 3.70
N LEU A 93 -2.11 16.57 2.98
CA LEU A 93 -2.96 17.23 1.99
C LEU A 93 -3.33 16.29 0.85
N SER A 94 -2.37 15.52 0.34
CA SER A 94 -2.61 14.54 -0.73
C SER A 94 -3.60 13.44 -0.29
N LEU A 95 -3.48 12.97 0.95
CA LEU A 95 -4.42 12.03 1.57
C LEU A 95 -5.86 12.58 1.64
N ARG A 96 -5.99 13.81 2.15
CA ARG A 96 -7.29 14.49 2.28
C ARG A 96 -7.94 14.74 0.92
N VAL A 97 -7.17 15.21 -0.05
CA VAL A 97 -7.65 15.38 -1.43
C VAL A 97 -8.10 14.05 -2.02
N ALA A 98 -7.34 12.97 -1.83
CA ALA A 98 -7.73 11.65 -2.30
C ALA A 98 -9.07 11.19 -1.68
N SER A 99 -9.26 11.37 -0.38
CA SER A 99 -10.52 11.05 0.31
C SER A 99 -11.72 11.81 -0.28
N ILE A 100 -11.58 13.12 -0.50
CA ILE A 100 -12.62 13.95 -1.13
C ILE A 100 -12.95 13.43 -2.53
N LEU A 101 -11.93 13.13 -3.34
CA LEU A 101 -12.12 12.66 -4.71
C LEU A 101 -12.75 11.26 -4.77
N VAL A 102 -12.56 10.44 -3.74
CA VAL A 102 -13.21 9.13 -3.60
C VAL A 102 -14.71 9.28 -3.30
N GLY A 103 -15.13 10.39 -2.69
CA GLY A 103 -16.53 10.79 -2.59
C GLY A 103 -17.38 9.80 -1.79
N GLY A 104 -16.83 9.24 -0.70
CA GLY A 104 -17.51 8.28 0.17
C GLY A 104 -17.51 6.83 -0.33
N ALA A 105 -16.90 6.54 -1.48
CA ALA A 105 -16.67 5.15 -1.89
C ALA A 105 -15.60 4.46 -1.00
N ALA A 106 -15.64 3.13 -0.94
CA ALA A 106 -14.59 2.38 -0.27
C ALA A 106 -13.24 2.60 -0.97
N TRP A 107 -12.20 2.83 -0.18
CA TRP A 107 -10.84 3.05 -0.67
C TRP A 107 -9.83 2.45 0.29
N LEU A 108 -8.62 2.22 -0.21
CA LEU A 108 -7.53 1.65 0.57
C LEU A 108 -6.31 2.58 0.43
N ALA A 109 -5.41 2.52 1.40
CA ALA A 109 -4.14 3.23 1.42
C ALA A 109 -3.06 2.19 1.76
N ALA A 110 -2.04 2.03 0.91
CA ALA A 110 -1.01 1.01 1.07
C ALA A 110 0.39 1.52 0.73
N GLY A 111 1.05 2.23 1.65
CA GLY A 111 2.41 2.74 1.46
C GLY A 111 3.38 2.34 2.54
N ASP A 112 4.66 2.59 2.29
CA ASP A 112 5.60 2.86 3.36
C ASP A 112 5.56 4.36 3.64
N TYR A 113 5.04 4.74 4.81
CA TYR A 113 4.93 6.12 5.24
C TYR A 113 6.09 6.56 6.13
N ASN A 114 6.92 5.63 6.61
CA ASN A 114 8.01 5.90 7.56
C ASN A 114 7.59 6.78 8.77
N ILE A 115 6.34 6.67 9.22
CA ILE A 115 5.79 7.39 10.38
C ILE A 115 5.42 6.36 11.45
N VAL A 116 5.91 6.61 12.66
CA VAL A 116 5.52 5.87 13.87
C VAL A 116 4.13 6.33 14.28
N ARG A 117 3.18 5.40 14.44
CA ARG A 117 1.80 5.73 14.86
C ARG A 117 1.59 5.61 16.36
N ALA A 118 2.43 4.84 17.03
CA ALA A 118 2.43 4.68 18.48
C ALA A 118 3.86 4.46 18.99
N ASN A 119 4.15 4.94 20.20
CA ASN A 119 5.47 4.81 20.84
C ASN A 119 5.98 3.35 20.89
N VAL A 120 5.06 2.38 20.98
CA VAL A 120 5.37 0.94 21.00
C VAL A 120 5.97 0.42 19.70
N GLU A 121 5.86 1.17 18.60
CA GLU A 121 6.37 0.80 17.28
C GLU A 121 7.80 1.29 17.04
N SER A 122 8.35 2.15 17.91
CA SER A 122 9.73 2.63 17.81
C SER A 122 10.70 1.52 18.24
N LEU A 123 11.24 0.80 17.26
CA LEU A 123 12.28 -0.21 17.46
C LEU A 123 13.66 0.45 17.25
N GLY A 124 14.24 1.05 18.29
CA GLY A 124 15.61 1.58 18.19
C GLY A 124 16.03 2.68 19.16
N GLY A 125 15.17 3.11 20.09
CA GLY A 125 15.56 4.03 21.17
C GLY A 125 15.61 5.52 20.79
N GLY A 126 15.29 5.88 19.55
CA GLY A 126 14.99 7.27 19.19
C GLY A 126 13.59 7.65 19.69
N ASN A 127 13.47 8.85 20.29
CA ASN A 127 12.17 9.40 20.62
C ASN A 127 11.40 9.66 19.31
N PRO A 128 10.17 9.14 19.16
CA PRO A 128 9.36 9.44 17.99
C PRO A 128 9.04 10.94 17.95
N ASP A 129 8.94 11.47 16.74
CA ASP A 129 8.44 12.82 16.51
C ASP A 129 6.93 12.83 16.84
N ILE A 130 6.60 13.36 18.02
CA ILE A 130 5.24 13.34 18.57
C ILE A 130 4.31 14.21 17.71
N GLU A 131 4.82 15.31 17.15
CA GLU A 131 4.03 16.21 16.31
C GLU A 131 3.68 15.51 15.00
N ALA A 132 4.68 14.95 14.31
CA ALA A 132 4.45 14.19 13.07
C ALA A 132 3.53 12.97 13.28
N MET A 133 3.67 12.27 14.42
CA MET A 133 2.79 11.15 14.79
C MET A 133 1.34 11.61 14.98
N ASN A 134 1.11 12.70 15.71
CA ASN A 134 -0.22 13.24 15.95
C ASN A 134 -0.86 13.75 14.66
N ASP A 135 -0.11 14.49 13.84
CA ASP A 135 -0.59 14.98 12.55
C ASP A 135 -1.02 13.84 11.63
N PHE A 136 -0.24 12.75 11.62
CA PHE A 136 -0.61 11.58 10.83
C PHE A 136 -1.85 10.89 11.37
N ASN A 137 -1.93 10.65 12.68
CA ASN A 137 -3.09 10.01 13.29
C ASN A 137 -4.36 10.85 13.11
N ASN A 138 -4.26 12.18 13.23
CA ASN A 138 -5.35 13.10 12.94
C ASN A 138 -5.75 13.02 11.47
N CYS A 139 -4.79 13.06 10.55
CA CYS A 139 -5.08 12.95 9.12
C CYS A 139 -5.79 11.64 8.78
N ILE A 140 -5.35 10.50 9.33
CA ILE A 140 -5.98 9.19 9.14
C ILE A 140 -7.41 9.16 9.70
N SER A 141 -7.62 9.78 10.86
CA SER A 141 -8.95 9.93 11.46
C SER A 141 -9.87 10.82 10.63
N ASP A 142 -9.37 11.94 10.11
CA ASP A 142 -10.14 12.92 9.32
C ASP A 142 -10.67 12.34 8.00
N ILE A 143 -10.02 11.29 7.49
CA ILE A 143 -10.32 10.66 6.21
C ILE A 143 -10.93 9.26 6.37
N ASP A 144 -11.35 8.90 7.58
CA ASP A 144 -11.98 7.63 7.93
C ASP A 144 -11.17 6.39 7.50
N LEU A 145 -9.83 6.49 7.53
CA LEU A 145 -8.96 5.34 7.28
C LEU A 145 -8.77 4.54 8.56
N VAL A 146 -8.93 3.22 8.45
CA VAL A 146 -8.74 2.29 9.56
C VAL A 146 -7.58 1.35 9.24
N GLU A 147 -6.71 1.10 10.22
CA GLU A 147 -5.66 0.10 10.09
C GLU A 147 -6.28 -1.29 9.96
N HIS A 148 -5.78 -2.08 9.01
CA HIS A 148 -6.22 -3.46 8.93
C HIS A 148 -5.74 -4.23 10.18
N PRO A 149 -6.61 -5.02 10.85
CA PRO A 149 -6.23 -5.74 12.07
C PRO A 149 -4.99 -6.62 11.84
N ARG A 150 -4.03 -6.54 12.76
CA ARG A 150 -2.86 -7.42 12.76
C ARG A 150 -3.32 -8.83 13.11
N THR A 151 -3.20 -9.77 12.17
CA THR A 151 -3.51 -11.20 12.34
C THR A 151 -2.26 -12.05 12.56
#